data_AF-A0A2W4LCV6-F1
#
_entry.id   AF-A0A2W4LCV6-F1
#
_cell.length_a   1.000
_cell.length_b   1.000
_cell.length_c   1.000
_cell.angle_alpha   90.00
_cell.angle_beta   90.00
_cell.angle_gamma   90.00
#
_symmetry.space_group_name_H-M   'P 1'
#
loop_
_entity.id
_entity.type
_entity.pdbx_description
1 polymer ?
#
loop_
_entity_poly.entity_id
_entity_poly.type
_entity_poly.pdbx_seq_one_letter_code
_entity_poly.pdbx_strand_id
1 'polypeptide(L)'
;LTIAGADDIPIAETSDLYRNLREALRRLGEPDMPVRIALRERVVLVISAGVQLHPDYLWEAVEPQIRARLLEAFGFAQRDLGQDALLSEALAAIQSVPGVVYADVDTFGGVSEKVTLPSGNTRTRTPDEFAAAVRALAAQQRPDERVVASLTAGSGENVRPAQLAVLLPDAPDTLLLRRLPA
;
A
#
# COMPACT_ATOMS: atom_id res chain seq x y z
N LEU A 1 0.24 -19.32 -6.67
CA LEU A 1 0.49 -18.93 -5.27
C LEU A 1 1.20 -17.57 -5.27
N THR A 2 0.65 -16.60 -4.57
CA THR A 2 1.34 -15.33 -4.31
C THR A 2 1.90 -15.33 -2.89
N ILE A 3 3.13 -14.84 -2.72
CA ILE A 3 3.79 -14.73 -1.42
C ILE A 3 4.27 -13.30 -1.17
N ALA A 4 4.35 -12.94 0.12
CA ALA A 4 4.99 -11.72 0.62
C ALA A 4 6.04 -12.13 1.66
N GLY A 5 7.16 -11.42 1.74
CA GLY A 5 8.10 -11.56 2.86
C GLY A 5 7.51 -10.93 4.12
N ALA A 6 7.94 -11.41 5.29
CA ALA A 6 7.63 -10.74 6.55
C ALA A 6 8.12 -9.27 6.49
N ASP A 7 7.34 -8.35 7.05
CA ASP A 7 7.57 -6.90 6.99
C ASP A 7 7.82 -6.36 5.57
N ASP A 8 7.23 -7.05 4.59
CA ASP A 8 7.37 -6.75 3.18
C ASP A 8 8.81 -6.79 2.62
N ILE A 9 9.68 -7.56 3.28
CA ILE A 9 11.07 -7.75 2.87
C ILE A 9 11.13 -8.40 1.48
N PRO A 10 11.97 -7.90 0.54
CA PRO A 10 12.12 -8.50 -0.77
C PRO A 10 12.62 -9.95 -0.70
N ILE A 11 11.95 -10.85 -1.41
CA ILE A 11 12.39 -12.24 -1.58
C ILE A 11 12.97 -12.41 -2.99
N ALA A 12 14.29 -12.58 -3.08
CA ALA A 12 14.92 -12.90 -4.35
C ALA A 12 14.52 -14.31 -4.82
N GLU A 13 14.25 -14.50 -6.11
CA GLU A 13 13.97 -15.83 -6.68
C GLU A 13 15.17 -16.79 -6.55
N THR A 14 16.37 -16.24 -6.39
CA THR A 14 17.61 -16.99 -6.13
C THR A 14 17.80 -17.35 -4.67
N SER A 15 16.98 -16.83 -3.75
CA SER A 15 17.11 -17.10 -2.32
C SER A 15 16.82 -18.56 -1.97
N ASP A 16 17.48 -19.05 -0.92
CA ASP A 16 17.24 -20.40 -0.40
C ASP A 16 15.79 -20.58 0.06
N LEU A 17 15.17 -19.54 0.63
CA LEU A 17 13.75 -19.53 0.99
C LEU A 17 12.86 -19.85 -0.22
N TYR A 18 13.04 -19.11 -1.33
CA TYR A 18 12.24 -19.29 -2.54
C TYR A 18 12.45 -20.69 -3.14
N ARG A 19 13.70 -21.14 -3.21
CA ARG A 19 14.06 -22.46 -3.76
C ARG A 19 13.47 -23.59 -2.92
N ASN A 20 13.65 -23.55 -1.60
CA ASN A 20 13.14 -24.56 -0.67
C ASN A 20 11.60 -24.62 -0.69
N LEU A 21 10.92 -23.47 -0.72
CA LEU A 21 9.47 -23.43 -0.83
C LEU A 21 8.99 -24.05 -2.16
N ARG A 22 9.65 -23.71 -3.27
CA ARG A 22 9.33 -24.26 -4.59
C ARG A 22 9.52 -25.78 -4.64
N GLU A 23 10.59 -26.29 -4.06
CA GLU A 23 10.85 -27.72 -3.99
C GLU A 23 9.85 -28.45 -3.10
N ALA A 24 9.52 -27.89 -1.93
CA ALA A 24 8.52 -28.46 -1.03
C ALA A 24 7.14 -28.54 -1.70
N LEU A 25 6.70 -27.47 -2.38
CA LEU A 25 5.42 -27.45 -3.10
C LEU A 25 5.40 -28.45 -4.27
N ARG A 26 6.52 -28.65 -4.96
CA ARG A 26 6.62 -29.67 -6.02
C ARG A 26 6.59 -31.09 -5.46
N ARG A 27 7.23 -31.33 -4.30
CA ARG A 27 7.33 -32.66 -3.69
C ARG A 27 6.04 -33.09 -3.00
N LEU A 28 5.33 -32.15 -2.38
CA LEU A 28 4.12 -32.41 -1.60
C LEU A 28 2.83 -32.13 -2.38
N GLY A 29 2.92 -31.45 -3.52
CA GLY A 29 1.77 -31.11 -4.37
C GLY A 29 1.42 -32.22 -5.36
N GLU A 30 0.27 -32.05 -6.02
CA GLU A 30 -0.19 -32.94 -7.09
C GLU A 30 0.65 -32.77 -8.36
N PRO A 31 1.22 -33.83 -8.95
CA PRO A 31 2.11 -33.75 -10.11
C PRO A 31 1.48 -33.04 -11.32
N ASP A 32 0.18 -33.22 -11.54
CA ASP A 32 -0.56 -32.64 -12.66
C ASP A 32 -1.04 -31.20 -12.40
N MET A 33 -0.74 -30.65 -11.21
CA MET A 33 -1.10 -29.28 -10.82
C MET A 33 0.16 -28.43 -10.57
N PRO A 34 0.83 -27.93 -11.63
CA PRO A 34 2.06 -27.17 -11.48
C PRO A 34 1.82 -25.85 -10.73
N VAL A 35 2.39 -25.74 -9.52
CA VAL A 35 2.31 -24.52 -8.70
C VAL A 35 3.36 -23.50 -9.16
N ARG A 36 2.89 -22.31 -9.52
CA ARG A 36 3.74 -21.13 -9.75
C ARG A 36 3.75 -20.24 -8.51
N ILE A 37 4.93 -19.83 -8.09
CA ILE A 37 5.14 -18.88 -6.99
C ILE A 37 5.48 -17.53 -7.61
N ALA A 38 4.67 -16.52 -7.28
CA ALA A 38 4.94 -15.13 -7.65
C ALA A 38 5.04 -14.27 -6.40
N LEU A 39 5.94 -13.30 -6.41
CA LEU A 39 5.95 -12.26 -5.38
C LEU A 39 4.77 -11.32 -5.59
N ARG A 40 4.19 -10.86 -4.48
CA ARG A 40 3.13 -9.86 -4.45
C ARG A 40 3.55 -8.54 -5.13
N GLU A 41 2.60 -7.84 -5.73
CA GLU A 41 2.83 -6.49 -6.24
C GLU A 41 2.46 -5.45 -5.18
N ARG A 42 3.37 -4.53 -4.84
CA ARG A 42 3.06 -3.49 -3.84
C ARG A 42 2.20 -2.41 -4.48
N VAL A 43 1.23 -1.90 -3.74
CA VAL A 43 0.55 -0.64 -4.03
C VAL A 43 0.79 0.26 -2.83
N VAL A 44 1.53 1.35 -3.00
CA VAL A 44 1.81 2.28 -1.91
C VAL A 44 0.68 3.28 -1.81
N LEU A 45 0.06 3.36 -0.65
CA LEU A 45 -1.00 4.33 -0.38
C LEU A 45 -0.40 5.72 -0.25
N VAL A 46 -1.08 6.70 -0.85
CA VAL A 46 -0.76 8.11 -0.78
C VAL A 46 -1.95 8.82 -0.16
N ILE A 47 -1.71 9.49 0.96
CA ILE A 47 -2.72 10.18 1.76
C ILE A 47 -2.25 11.61 1.99
N SER A 48 -3.07 12.58 1.59
CA SER A 48 -2.94 13.99 2.00
C SER A 48 -4.20 14.40 2.71
N ALA A 49 -4.07 14.97 3.91
CA ALA A 49 -5.22 15.42 4.68
C ALA A 49 -4.97 16.74 5.40
N GLY A 50 -5.99 17.60 5.38
CA GLY A 50 -6.15 18.73 6.27
C GLY A 50 -6.85 18.30 7.55
N VAL A 51 -6.30 18.67 8.69
CA VAL A 51 -6.86 18.32 10.00
C VAL A 51 -7.01 19.57 10.86
N GLN A 52 -8.22 19.78 11.36
CA GLN A 52 -8.52 20.81 12.34
C GLN A 52 -8.46 20.18 13.74
N LEU A 53 -7.78 20.87 14.64
CA LEU A 53 -7.65 20.44 16.03
C LEU A 53 -8.50 21.31 16.96
N HIS A 54 -8.89 20.71 18.08
CA HIS A 54 -9.46 21.44 19.21
C HIS A 54 -8.43 22.47 19.73
N PRO A 55 -8.85 23.69 20.14
CA PRO A 55 -7.93 24.75 20.57
C PRO A 55 -6.96 24.37 21.69
N ASP A 56 -7.36 23.45 22.57
CA ASP A 56 -6.52 22.96 23.69
C ASP A 56 -5.43 21.96 23.27
N TYR A 57 -5.38 21.57 21.99
CA TYR A 57 -4.41 20.61 21.47
C TYR A 57 -3.36 21.27 20.58
N LEU A 58 -2.12 20.81 20.74
CA LEU A 58 -0.98 21.26 19.94
C LEU A 58 -0.76 20.32 18.74
N TRP A 59 -0.48 20.89 17.58
CA TRP A 59 -0.26 20.13 16.34
C TRP A 59 0.90 19.16 16.47
N GLU A 60 1.99 19.62 17.07
CA GLU A 60 3.24 18.88 17.28
C GLU A 60 3.05 17.64 18.19
N ALA A 61 2.00 17.64 19.01
CA ALA A 61 1.63 16.51 19.86
C ALA A 61 0.65 15.55 19.17
N VAL A 62 -0.24 16.06 18.31
CA VAL A 62 -1.33 15.27 17.70
C VAL A 62 -0.94 14.69 16.34
N GLU A 63 -0.21 15.41 15.50
CA GLU A 63 0.21 14.94 14.17
C GLU A 63 0.94 13.57 14.23
N PRO A 64 1.89 13.34 15.16
CA PRO A 64 2.55 12.04 15.27
C PRO A 64 1.57 10.92 15.66
N GLN A 65 0.53 11.24 16.45
CA GLN A 65 -0.50 10.27 16.83
C GLN A 65 -1.40 9.92 15.64
N ILE A 66 -1.79 10.90 14.82
CA ILE A 66 -2.52 10.66 13.56
C ILE A 66 -1.70 9.78 12.63
N ARG A 67 -0.42 10.12 12.45
CA ARG A 67 0.51 9.34 11.64
C ARG A 67 0.62 7.90 12.12
N ALA A 68 0.81 7.69 13.43
CA ALA A 68 0.85 6.36 14.02
C ALA A 68 -0.45 5.58 13.78
N ARG A 69 -1.63 6.20 13.93
CA ARG A 69 -2.92 5.54 13.67
C ARG A 69 -3.12 5.15 12.21
N LEU A 70 -2.72 6.01 11.27
CA LEU A 70 -2.78 5.67 9.85
C LEU A 70 -1.80 4.55 9.50
N LEU A 71 -0.60 4.54 10.09
CA LEU A 71 0.37 3.46 9.91
C LEU A 71 -0.07 2.15 10.58
N GLU A 72 -0.80 2.22 11.69
CA GLU A 72 -1.41 1.04 12.31
C GLU A 72 -2.50 0.47 11.40
N ALA A 73 -3.40 1.31 10.88
CA ALA A 73 -4.52 0.86 10.05
C ALA A 73 -4.08 0.35 8.67
N PHE A 74 -3.08 0.97 8.05
CA PHE A 74 -2.66 0.68 6.68
C PHE A 74 -1.25 0.11 6.56
N GLY A 75 -0.57 -0.15 7.67
CA GLY A 75 0.74 -0.78 7.68
C GLY A 75 0.66 -2.27 7.33
N PHE A 76 1.80 -2.84 6.95
CA PHE A 76 1.89 -4.24 6.50
C PHE A 76 1.23 -5.25 7.45
N ALA A 77 1.36 -5.04 8.77
CA ALA A 77 0.83 -5.97 9.78
C ALA A 77 -0.70 -6.15 9.75
N GLN A 78 -1.44 -5.14 9.26
CA GLN A 78 -2.91 -5.13 9.26
C GLN A 78 -3.48 -5.27 7.83
N ARG A 79 -2.63 -5.56 6.83
CA ARG A 79 -3.02 -5.59 5.41
C ARG A 79 -2.77 -6.96 4.80
N ASP A 80 -3.83 -7.50 4.20
CA ASP A 80 -3.81 -8.77 3.48
C ASP A 80 -3.65 -8.60 1.97
N LEU A 81 -3.21 -9.67 1.30
CA LEU A 81 -3.16 -9.74 -0.15
C LEU A 81 -4.57 -9.60 -0.74
N GLY A 82 -4.74 -8.66 -1.68
CA GLY A 82 -6.01 -8.35 -2.32
C GLY A 82 -7.01 -7.63 -1.42
N GLN A 83 -6.57 -7.10 -0.27
CA GLN A 83 -7.42 -6.25 0.57
C GLN A 83 -7.43 -4.82 0.02
N ASP A 84 -8.61 -4.31 -0.31
CA ASP A 84 -8.81 -2.91 -0.70
C ASP A 84 -8.51 -1.96 0.47
N ALA A 85 -8.09 -0.73 0.18
CA ALA A 85 -7.98 0.34 1.19
C ALA A 85 -9.11 1.35 0.98
N LEU A 86 -9.84 1.70 2.02
CA LEU A 86 -11.00 2.60 1.90
C LEU A 86 -10.69 3.99 2.45
N LEU A 87 -11.21 5.01 1.77
CA LEU A 87 -11.12 6.40 2.24
C LEU A 87 -11.81 6.58 3.60
N SER A 88 -12.93 5.88 3.81
CA SER A 88 -13.67 5.92 5.07
C SER A 88 -12.87 5.37 6.25
N GLU A 89 -12.06 4.33 6.03
CA GLU A 89 -11.14 3.79 7.04
C GLU A 89 -10.07 4.82 7.42
N ALA A 90 -9.53 5.54 6.43
CA ALA A 90 -8.56 6.61 6.67
C ALA A 90 -9.15 7.78 7.44
N LEU A 91 -10.34 8.26 7.04
CA LEU A 91 -11.07 9.30 7.76
C LEU A 91 -11.37 8.87 9.20
N ALA A 92 -11.86 7.65 9.40
CA ALA A 92 -12.15 7.13 10.73
C ALA A 92 -10.88 7.02 11.59
N ALA A 93 -9.77 6.56 11.02
CA ALA A 93 -8.48 6.49 11.72
C ALA A 93 -8.02 7.88 12.19
N ILE A 94 -8.09 8.90 11.32
CA ILE A 94 -7.72 10.28 11.67
C ILE A 94 -8.66 10.83 12.75
N GLN A 95 -9.97 10.69 12.56
CA GLN A 95 -10.97 11.22 13.49
C GLN A 95 -11.00 10.50 14.85
N SER A 96 -10.45 9.29 14.94
CA SER A 96 -10.33 8.57 16.21
C SER A 96 -9.30 9.17 17.17
N VAL A 97 -8.42 10.05 16.68
CA VAL A 97 -7.36 10.64 17.49
C VAL A 97 -7.91 11.76 18.38
N PRO A 98 -7.67 11.69 19.71
CA PRO A 98 -8.09 12.75 20.63
C PRO A 98 -7.55 14.12 20.21
N GLY A 99 -8.43 15.12 20.18
CA GLY A 99 -8.10 16.48 19.78
C GLY A 99 -8.38 16.79 18.31
N VAL A 100 -8.66 15.81 17.45
CA VAL A 100 -9.15 16.04 16.10
C VAL A 100 -10.63 16.40 16.16
N VAL A 101 -11.01 17.57 15.61
CA VAL A 101 -12.42 18.00 15.52
C VAL A 101 -12.97 17.88 14.11
N TYR A 102 -12.10 17.97 13.11
CA TYR A 102 -12.45 17.84 11.71
C TYR A 102 -11.26 17.32 10.91
N ALA A 103 -11.54 16.50 9.90
CA ALA A 103 -10.55 15.97 8.97
C ALA A 103 -11.12 16.00 7.56
N ASP A 104 -10.32 16.49 6.63
CA ASP A 104 -10.60 16.54 5.20
C ASP A 104 -9.44 15.89 4.45
N VAL A 105 -9.74 14.97 3.54
CA VAL A 105 -8.71 14.22 2.81
C VAL A 105 -8.64 14.77 1.40
N ASP A 106 -7.58 15.51 1.11
CA ASP A 106 -7.32 16.09 -0.21
C ASP A 106 -6.94 15.02 -1.24
N THR A 107 -6.26 13.95 -0.81
CA THR A 107 -5.78 12.89 -1.68
C THR A 107 -5.83 11.56 -0.93
N PHE A 108 -6.39 10.56 -1.58
CA PHE A 108 -6.35 9.17 -1.17
C PHE A 108 -6.24 8.34 -2.44
N GLY A 109 -5.16 7.60 -2.60
CA GLY A 109 -4.93 6.84 -3.81
C GLY A 109 -3.75 5.88 -3.66
N GLY A 110 -3.50 5.08 -4.70
CA GLY A 110 -2.47 4.06 -4.69
C GLY A 110 -1.50 4.18 -5.86
N VAL A 111 -0.20 4.09 -5.57
CA VAL A 111 0.86 4.01 -6.58
C VAL A 111 1.43 2.59 -6.58
N SER A 112 1.19 1.85 -7.66
CA SER A 112 1.77 0.51 -7.81
C SER A 112 3.30 0.58 -7.90
N GLU A 113 3.99 -0.45 -7.40
CA GLU A 113 5.41 -0.67 -7.61
C GLU A 113 5.74 -0.97 -9.09
N LYS A 114 4.75 -1.47 -9.84
CA LYS A 114 4.90 -1.90 -11.22
C LYS A 114 4.22 -0.96 -12.21
N VAL A 115 4.94 -0.57 -13.25
CA VAL A 115 4.42 0.22 -14.37
C VAL A 115 4.20 -0.69 -15.58
N THR A 116 3.03 -0.56 -16.21
CA THR A 116 2.73 -1.21 -17.49
C THR A 116 3.14 -0.28 -18.61
N LEU A 117 4.01 -0.76 -19.50
CA LEU A 117 4.48 -0.04 -20.66
C LEU A 117 3.44 -0.09 -21.79
N PRO A 118 3.47 0.84 -22.76
CA PRO A 118 2.59 0.79 -23.93
C PRO A 118 2.68 -0.52 -24.72
N SER A 119 3.82 -1.22 -24.63
CA SER A 119 4.03 -2.54 -25.21
C SER A 119 3.28 -3.68 -24.51
N GLY A 120 2.59 -3.40 -23.39
CA GLY A 120 1.89 -4.38 -22.58
C GLY A 120 2.77 -5.09 -21.53
N ASN A 121 4.09 -4.92 -21.59
CA ASN A 121 5.01 -5.48 -20.61
C ASN A 121 5.01 -4.67 -19.31
N THR A 122 5.18 -5.34 -18.18
CA THR A 122 5.25 -4.72 -16.87
C THR A 122 6.68 -4.74 -16.33
N ARG A 123 7.15 -3.64 -15.73
CA ARG A 123 8.44 -3.57 -15.01
C ARG A 123 8.30 -2.82 -13.69
N THR A 124 9.27 -3.01 -12.80
CA THR A 124 9.38 -2.22 -11.57
C THR A 124 9.65 -0.75 -11.91
N ARG A 125 8.97 0.16 -11.22
CA ARG A 125 9.23 1.61 -11.28
C ARG A 125 10.59 1.92 -10.67
N THR A 126 11.29 2.91 -11.22
CA THR A 126 12.45 3.49 -10.54
C THR A 126 11.98 4.40 -9.38
N PRO A 127 12.85 4.74 -8.42
CA PRO A 127 12.51 5.69 -7.36
C PRO A 127 12.00 7.03 -7.88
N ASP A 128 12.60 7.55 -8.96
CA ASP A 128 12.19 8.83 -9.57
C ASP A 128 10.79 8.76 -10.21
N GLU A 129 10.50 7.65 -10.90
CA GLU A 129 9.18 7.41 -11.50
C GLU A 129 8.10 7.24 -10.43
N PHE A 130 8.44 6.54 -9.35
CA PHE A 130 7.56 6.38 -8.21
C PHE A 130 7.25 7.75 -7.57
N ALA A 131 8.28 8.55 -7.27
CA ALA A 131 8.10 9.89 -6.71
C ALA A 131 7.30 10.81 -7.66
N ALA A 132 7.51 10.70 -8.98
CA ALA A 132 6.72 11.44 -9.97
C ALA A 132 5.24 11.01 -9.96
N ALA A 133 4.97 9.71 -9.84
CA ALA A 133 3.60 9.19 -9.75
C ALA A 133 2.89 9.66 -8.46
N VAL A 134 3.58 9.64 -7.32
CA VAL A 134 3.06 10.16 -6.04
C VAL A 134 2.71 11.65 -6.17
N ARG A 135 3.61 12.47 -6.74
CA ARG A 135 3.35 13.90 -6.98
C ARG A 135 2.18 14.13 -7.93
N ALA A 136 2.09 13.35 -9.01
CA ALA A 136 1.00 13.45 -9.97
C ALA A 136 -0.36 13.07 -9.36
N LEU A 137 -0.38 12.12 -8.41
CA LEU A 137 -1.57 11.76 -7.66
C LEU A 137 -1.96 12.87 -6.68
N ALA A 138 -1.01 13.38 -5.89
CA ALA A 138 -1.24 14.48 -4.95
C ALA A 138 -1.71 15.78 -5.65
N ALA A 139 -1.21 16.05 -6.87
CA ALA A 139 -1.61 17.21 -7.65
C ALA A 139 -3.07 17.18 -8.14
N GLN A 140 -3.71 16.00 -8.18
CA GLN A 140 -5.10 15.88 -8.61
C GLN A 140 -6.08 16.41 -7.56
N GLN A 141 -5.69 16.43 -6.28
CA GLN A 141 -6.53 16.87 -5.15
C GLN A 141 -7.93 16.27 -5.18
N ARG A 142 -8.00 14.97 -5.50
CA ARG A 142 -9.23 14.20 -5.55
C ARG A 142 -8.98 12.88 -4.82
N PRO A 143 -9.61 12.66 -3.67
CA PRO A 143 -9.51 11.38 -3.00
C PRO A 143 -10.34 10.34 -3.75
N ASP A 144 -9.73 9.20 -4.07
CA ASP A 144 -10.48 8.03 -4.48
C ASP A 144 -11.26 7.50 -3.27
N GLU A 145 -12.47 6.97 -3.49
CA GLU A 145 -13.23 6.33 -2.39
C GLU A 145 -12.56 5.04 -1.92
N ARG A 146 -11.83 4.37 -2.82
CA ARG A 146 -11.12 3.12 -2.56
C ARG A 146 -9.87 2.99 -3.43
N VAL A 147 -8.83 2.40 -2.86
CA VAL A 147 -7.68 1.87 -3.59
C VAL A 147 -7.86 0.37 -3.71
N VAL A 148 -8.10 -0.10 -4.94
CA VAL A 148 -8.34 -1.51 -5.21
C VAL A 148 -7.03 -2.29 -5.15
N ALA A 149 -7.00 -3.38 -4.37
CA ALA A 149 -5.93 -4.36 -4.39
C ALA A 149 -6.46 -5.64 -5.04
N SER A 150 -5.91 -5.98 -6.20
CA SER A 150 -6.36 -7.17 -6.93
C SER A 150 -5.85 -8.46 -6.27
N LEU A 151 -6.71 -9.46 -6.15
CA LEU A 151 -6.29 -10.84 -5.89
C LEU A 151 -5.54 -11.42 -7.10
N THR A 152 -4.82 -12.54 -6.89
CA THR A 152 -4.14 -13.26 -7.96
C THR A 152 -5.12 -13.58 -9.08
N ALA A 153 -4.80 -13.16 -10.29
CA ALA A 153 -5.66 -13.34 -11.46
C ALA A 153 -4.87 -13.87 -12.65
N GLY A 154 -5.57 -14.55 -13.57
CA GLY A 154 -4.98 -15.13 -14.78
C GLY A 154 -4.76 -16.64 -14.69
N SER A 155 -4.51 -17.26 -15.85
CA SER A 155 -4.26 -18.69 -16.00
C SER A 155 -3.08 -18.94 -16.94
N GLY A 156 -2.45 -20.10 -16.81
CA GLY A 156 -1.32 -20.49 -17.66
C GLY A 156 -0.07 -19.64 -17.43
N GLU A 157 0.41 -18.97 -18.48
CA GLU A 157 1.64 -18.16 -18.45
C GLU A 157 1.43 -16.74 -17.92
N ASN A 158 0.20 -16.23 -17.92
CA ASN A 158 -0.13 -14.84 -17.54
C ASN A 158 -0.67 -14.72 -16.11
N VAL A 159 0.07 -15.23 -15.13
CA VAL A 159 -0.29 -15.08 -13.71
C VAL A 159 0.04 -13.66 -13.25
N ARG A 160 -0.99 -12.89 -12.89
CA ARG A 160 -0.85 -11.61 -12.20
C ARG A 160 -0.80 -11.88 -10.69
N PRO A 161 0.28 -11.49 -9.99
CA PRO A 161 0.36 -11.68 -8.56
C PRO A 161 -0.71 -10.88 -7.83
N ALA A 162 -1.10 -11.33 -6.64
CA ALA A 162 -1.95 -10.52 -5.77
C ALA A 162 -1.23 -9.24 -5.36
N GLN A 163 -1.99 -8.16 -5.22
CA GLN A 163 -1.53 -6.86 -4.79
C GLN A 163 -1.63 -6.71 -3.28
N LEU A 164 -0.74 -5.90 -2.71
CA LEU A 164 -0.79 -5.51 -1.31
C LEU A 164 -0.77 -3.98 -1.24
N ALA A 165 -1.91 -3.40 -0.88
CA ALA A 165 -2.04 -1.97 -0.66
C ALA A 165 -1.63 -1.62 0.77
N VAL A 166 -0.56 -0.84 0.93
CA VAL A 166 0.05 -0.52 2.23
C VAL A 166 0.55 0.91 2.29
N LEU A 167 0.52 1.51 3.47
CA LEU A 167 1.19 2.76 3.79
C LEU A 167 2.61 2.47 4.30
N LEU A 168 3.60 3.20 3.80
CA LEU A 168 5.00 3.00 4.20
C LEU A 168 5.43 4.02 5.26
N PRO A 169 6.04 3.58 6.38
CA PRO A 169 6.49 4.49 7.43
C PRO A 169 7.64 5.41 6.98
N ASP A 170 8.52 4.91 6.12
CA ASP A 170 9.76 5.58 5.71
C ASP A 170 9.62 6.37 4.39
N ALA A 171 8.39 6.58 3.91
CA ALA A 171 8.10 7.31 2.68
C ALA A 171 7.37 8.64 2.99
N PRO A 172 8.08 9.70 3.40
CA PRO A 172 7.47 10.92 3.90
C PRO A 172 6.53 11.60 2.90
N ASP A 173 6.84 11.50 1.60
CA ASP A 173 6.03 12.08 0.52
C ASP A 173 4.68 11.37 0.30
N THR A 174 4.46 10.23 0.96
CA THR A 174 3.22 9.44 0.82
C THR A 174 2.18 9.75 1.89
N LEU A 175 2.57 10.38 3.00
CA LEU A 175 1.64 10.81 4.05
C LEU A 175 1.91 12.27 4.43
N LEU A 176 1.06 13.14 3.91
CA LEU A 176 1.10 14.58 4.14
C LEU A 176 -0.07 15.00 5.04
N LEU A 177 0.25 15.56 6.20
CA LEU A 177 -0.73 16.07 7.15
C LEU A 177 -0.53 17.58 7.29
N ARG A 178 -1.61 18.34 7.12
CA ARG A 178 -1.61 19.80 7.23
C ARG A 178 -2.60 20.23 8.29
N ARG A 179 -2.23 21.23 9.09
CA ARG A 179 -3.17 21.85 10.03
C ARG A 179 -4.12 22.78 9.28
N LEU A 180 -5.41 22.62 9.52
CA LEU A 180 -6.44 23.57 9.08
C LEU A 180 -6.65 24.66 10.15
N PRO A 181 -6.95 25.91 9.74
CA PRO A 181 -7.36 26.95 10.66
C PRO A 181 -8.67 26.55 11.36
N ALA A 182 -8.85 27.08 12.57
CA ALA A 182 -10.06 26.85 13.35
C ALA A 182 -11.24 27.70 12.87
#